data_AF-A0A535R8H1-F1
#
_entry.id   AF-A0A535R8H1-F1
#
_cell.length_a   1.000
_cell.length_b   1.000
_cell.length_c   1.000
_cell.angle_alpha   90.00
_cell.angle_beta   90.00
_cell.angle_gamma   90.00
#
_symmetry.space_group_name_H-M   'P 1'
#
loop_
_entity.id
_entity.type
_entity.pdbx_description
1 polymer ?
#
loop_
_entity_poly.entity_id
_entity_poly.type
_entity_poly.pdbx_seq_one_letter_code
_entity_poly.pdbx_strand_id
1 'polypeptide(L)'
;MKGKQFVWVWLERLEPKKARVPNPNVIAVRVADDLDKQVLLASDRSVFFTEPHYDGYPAVLVRLSKIDRARLKEVLTNAWRCRGGS
;
A
#
# COMPACT_ATOMS: atom_id res chain seq x y z
N MET A 1 11.10 18.99 -9.68
CA MET A 1 10.72 18.43 -8.37
C MET A 1 10.47 16.94 -8.55
N LYS A 2 11.19 16.05 -7.85
CA LYS A 2 10.90 14.61 -7.89
C LYS A 2 9.57 14.40 -7.17
N GLY A 3 8.50 14.14 -7.91
CA GLY A 3 7.20 13.82 -7.32
C GLY A 3 7.37 12.62 -6.38
N LYS A 4 6.93 12.74 -5.13
CA LYS A 4 6.97 11.61 -4.19
C LYS A 4 6.23 10.42 -4.82
N GLN A 5 6.80 9.23 -4.78
CA GLN A 5 6.09 8.01 -5.20
C GLN A 5 4.94 7.75 -4.22
N PHE A 6 3.76 7.38 -4.72
CA PHE A 6 2.56 7.04 -3.94
C PHE A 6 2.13 5.58 -4.09
N VAL A 7 2.58 4.92 -5.16
CA VAL A 7 2.24 3.53 -5.47
C VAL A 7 3.48 2.84 -6.00
N TRP A 8 3.76 1.63 -5.53
CA TRP A 8 4.83 0.77 -6.06
C TRP A 8 4.50 -0.69 -5.89
N VAL A 9 5.19 -1.52 -6.68
CA VAL A 9 5.15 -2.98 -6.52
C VAL A 9 5.83 -3.35 -5.22
N TRP A 10 5.15 -4.13 -4.39
CA TRP A 10 5.74 -4.64 -3.15
C TRP A 10 6.78 -5.73 -3.47
N LEU A 11 7.90 -5.70 -2.75
CA LEU A 11 8.93 -6.72 -2.85
C LEU A 11 8.72 -7.74 -1.72
N GLU A 12 8.22 -8.91 -2.08
CA GLU A 12 7.92 -10.01 -1.17
C GLU A 12 9.18 -10.77 -0.78
N ARG A 13 9.23 -11.26 0.46
CA ARG A 13 10.21 -12.25 0.89
C ARG A 13 9.57 -13.64 0.96
N LEU A 14 9.85 -14.48 -0.03
CA LEU A 14 9.35 -15.86 -0.09
C LEU A 14 10.04 -16.79 0.92
N GLU A 15 11.32 -16.55 1.21
CA GLU A 15 12.12 -17.38 2.12
C GLU A 15 12.90 -16.51 3.13
N PRO A 16 13.03 -16.94 4.40
CA PRO A 16 13.89 -16.26 5.37
C PRO A 16 15.32 -16.09 4.84
N LYS A 17 15.91 -14.91 5.08
CA LYS A 17 17.28 -14.54 4.67
C LYS A 17 17.55 -14.47 3.16
N LYS A 18 16.57 -14.72 2.30
CA LYS A 18 16.69 -14.49 0.84
C LYS A 18 16.35 -13.05 0.44
N ALA A 19 16.77 -12.70 -0.78
CA ALA A 19 16.44 -11.41 -1.40
C ALA A 19 14.92 -11.28 -1.58
N ARG A 20 14.43 -10.03 -1.52
CA ARG A 20 13.03 -9.75 -1.84
C ARG A 20 12.83 -9.73 -3.35
N VAL A 21 11.72 -10.25 -3.83
CA VAL A 21 11.36 -10.32 -5.25
C VAL A 21 10.09 -9.51 -5.52
N PRO A 22 9.95 -8.84 -6.67
CA PRO A 22 8.72 -8.11 -6.99
C PRO A 22 7.51 -9.05 -7.05
N ASN A 23 6.44 -8.72 -6.33
CA ASN A 23 5.15 -9.39 -6.46
C ASN A 23 4.17 -8.49 -7.25
N PRO A 24 3.90 -8.80 -8.53
CA PRO A 24 3.04 -7.95 -9.38
C PRO A 24 1.56 -7.93 -8.93
N ASN A 25 1.15 -8.83 -8.04
CA ASN A 25 -0.23 -8.91 -7.54
C ASN A 25 -0.45 -8.05 -6.29
N VAL A 26 0.60 -7.42 -5.76
CA VAL A 26 0.52 -6.58 -4.56
C VAL A 26 1.19 -5.24 -4.83
N ILE A 27 0.46 -4.18 -4.54
CA ILE A 27 0.99 -2.82 -4.52
C ILE A 27 1.03 -2.29 -3.10
N ALA A 28 2.05 -1.52 -2.79
CA ALA A 28 2.07 -0.65 -1.63
C ALA A 28 1.53 0.72 -2.04
N VAL A 29 0.61 1.26 -1.24
CA VAL A 29 -0.05 2.54 -1.51
C VAL A 29 0.13 3.46 -0.31
N ARG A 30 0.66 4.67 -0.54
CA ARG A 30 0.75 5.71 0.50
C ARG A 30 -0.63 6.17 0.94
N VAL A 31 -0.74 6.43 2.22
CA VAL A 31 -1.91 7.05 2.87
C VAL A 31 -1.48 8.34 3.55
N ALA A 32 -2.42 9.11 4.12
CA ALA A 32 -2.07 10.39 4.75
C ALA A 32 -1.23 10.15 6.02
N ASP A 33 -1.62 9.20 6.85
CA ASP A 33 -1.00 8.88 8.12
C ASP A 33 -1.26 7.42 8.57
N ASP A 34 -0.82 7.08 9.78
CA ASP A 34 -1.01 5.74 10.35
C ASP A 34 -2.47 5.45 10.71
N LEU A 35 -3.28 6.47 11.04
CA LEU A 35 -4.69 6.29 11.33
C LEU A 35 -5.44 5.84 10.06
N ASP A 36 -5.22 6.50 8.93
CA ASP A 36 -5.77 6.08 7.64
C ASP A 36 -5.35 4.65 7.26
N LYS A 37 -4.08 4.30 7.53
CA LYS A 37 -3.59 2.94 7.33
C LYS A 37 -4.40 1.95 8.17
N GLN A 38 -4.58 2.22 9.46
CA GLN A 38 -5.35 1.36 10.38
C GLN A 38 -6.82 1.25 9.97
N VAL A 39 -7.44 2.33 9.49
CA VAL A 39 -8.81 2.32 8.97
C VAL A 39 -8.93 1.38 7.77
N LEU A 40 -8.01 1.44 6.80
CA LEU A 40 -8.03 0.54 5.64
C LEU A 40 -7.83 -0.92 6.07
N LEU A 41 -6.87 -1.18 6.96
CA LEU A 41 -6.62 -2.51 7.51
C LEU A 41 -7.85 -3.07 8.25
N ALA A 42 -8.58 -2.23 8.99
CA ALA A 42 -9.80 -2.63 9.69
C ALA A 42 -10.98 -2.85 8.74
N SER A 43 -11.04 -2.13 7.62
CA SER A 43 -12.16 -2.22 6.67
C SER A 43 -12.23 -3.57 5.96
N ASP A 44 -11.10 -4.12 5.53
CA ASP A 44 -11.03 -5.42 4.88
C ASP A 44 -9.60 -5.99 4.92
N ARG A 45 -9.33 -6.92 5.84
CA ARG A 45 -8.03 -7.59 5.98
C ARG A 45 -7.70 -8.56 4.85
N SER A 46 -8.69 -8.97 4.05
CA SER A 46 -8.46 -9.82 2.89
C SER A 46 -7.88 -9.02 1.72
N VAL A 47 -8.20 -7.72 1.65
CA VAL A 47 -7.70 -6.78 0.65
C VAL A 47 -6.45 -6.06 1.13
N PHE A 48 -6.50 -5.50 2.34
CA PHE A 48 -5.49 -4.63 2.92
C PHE A 48 -4.68 -5.37 3.98
N PHE A 49 -3.36 -5.27 3.90
CA PHE A 49 -2.46 -5.84 4.90
C PHE A 49 -1.22 -4.97 5.12
N THR A 50 -0.43 -5.33 6.12
CA THR A 50 0.84 -4.68 6.45
C THR A 50 1.83 -5.74 6.90
N GLU A 51 3.11 -5.37 6.95
CA GLU A 51 4.19 -6.17 7.49
C GLU A 51 5.06 -5.31 8.42
N PRO A 52 5.90 -5.90 9.29
CA PRO A 52 6.74 -5.15 10.21
C PRO A 52 7.62 -4.08 9.55
N HIS A 53 8.00 -4.29 8.28
CA HIS A 53 8.78 -3.30 7.53
C HIS A 53 8.02 -1.99 7.24
N TYR A 54 6.70 -2.02 7.33
CA TYR A 54 5.80 -0.88 7.13
C TYR A 54 5.34 -0.23 8.44
N ASP A 55 5.83 -0.69 9.60
CA ASP A 55 5.47 -0.10 10.89
C ASP A 55 6.00 1.33 10.98
N GLY A 56 5.13 2.26 11.40
CA GLY A 56 5.43 3.70 11.42
C GLY A 56 5.58 4.34 10.02
N TYR A 57 5.35 3.59 8.95
CA TYR A 57 5.37 4.11 7.58
C TYR A 57 3.94 4.23 7.02
N PRO A 58 3.51 5.41 6.53
CA PRO A 58 2.14 5.67 6.08
C PRO A 58 1.89 5.06 4.70
N ALA A 59 1.90 3.73 4.62
CA ALA A 59 1.49 2.97 3.46
C ALA A 59 0.86 1.63 3.85
N VAL A 60 -0.06 1.16 3.02
CA VAL A 60 -0.76 -0.12 3.16
C VAL A 60 -0.48 -1.00 1.94
N LEU A 61 -0.40 -2.30 2.15
CA LEU A 61 -0.28 -3.29 1.07
C LEU A 61 -1.67 -3.71 0.59
N VAL A 62 -1.88 -3.73 -0.73
CA VAL A 62 -3.18 -4.02 -1.36
C VAL A 62 -3.05 -5.22 -2.27
N ARG A 63 -3.88 -6.25 -2.05
CA ARG A 63 -3.99 -7.41 -2.94
C ARG A 63 -4.87 -7.08 -4.13
N LEU A 64 -4.26 -6.98 -5.32
CA LEU A 64 -4.97 -6.61 -6.55
C LEU A 64 -6.04 -7.63 -6.97
N SER A 65 -5.87 -8.90 -6.60
CA SER A 65 -6.84 -9.97 -6.91
C SER A 65 -8.06 -9.99 -5.99
N LYS A 66 -8.08 -9.17 -4.92
CA LYS A 66 -9.15 -9.14 -3.92
C LYS A 66 -9.93 -7.83 -3.90
N ILE A 67 -9.40 -6.77 -4.51
CA ILE A 67 -10.02 -5.45 -4.56
C ILE A 67 -10.78 -5.26 -5.88
N ASP A 68 -11.98 -4.69 -5.81
CA ASP A 68 -12.68 -4.26 -7.03
C ASP A 68 -12.08 -2.96 -7.60
N ARG A 69 -12.42 -2.64 -8.85
CA ARG A 69 -11.86 -1.48 -9.54
C ARG A 69 -12.31 -0.14 -8.96
N ALA A 70 -13.52 -0.05 -8.43
CA ALA A 70 -14.06 1.18 -7.86
C ALA A 70 -13.32 1.51 -6.56
N ARG A 71 -13.18 0.53 -5.68
CA ARG A 71 -12.44 0.66 -4.43
C ARG A 71 -10.97 0.93 -4.66
N LEU A 72 -10.35 0.25 -5.64
CA LEU A 72 -8.97 0.52 -6.02
C LEU A 72 -8.80 1.97 -6.51
N LYS A 73 -9.73 2.46 -7.34
CA LYS A 73 -9.71 3.85 -7.84
C LYS A 73 -9.78 4.85 -6.69
N GLU A 74 -10.63 4.64 -5.69
CA GLU A 74 -10.72 5.50 -4.50
C GLU A 74 -9.39 5.56 -3.75
N VAL A 75 -8.82 4.40 -3.44
CA VAL A 75 -7.54 4.26 -2.71
C VAL A 75 -6.41 4.99 -3.46
N LEU A 76 -6.30 4.77 -4.77
CA LEU A 76 -5.29 5.44 -5.59
C LEU A 76 -5.51 6.94 -5.71
N THR A 77 -6.76 7.40 -5.76
CA THR A 77 -7.11 8.83 -5.80
C THR A 77 -6.72 9.52 -4.51
N ASN A 78 -7.02 8.91 -3.35
CA ASN A 78 -6.64 9.45 -2.05
C ASN A 78 -5.12 9.52 -1.91
N ALA A 79 -4.42 8.44 -2.25
CA ALA A 79 -2.96 8.39 -2.24
C ALA A 79 -2.33 9.46 -3.14
N TRP A 80 -2.93 9.73 -4.31
CA TRP A 80 -2.50 10.80 -5.21
C TRP A 80 -2.67 12.18 -4.56
N ARG A 81 -3.81 12.45 -3.92
CA ARG A 81 -4.09 13.71 -3.21
C ARG A 81 -3.12 13.96 -2.05
N CYS A 82 -2.77 12.92 -1.29
CA CYS A 82 -1.78 13.02 -0.20
C CYS A 82 -0.39 13.46 -0.67
N ARG A 83 -0.05 13.28 -1.95
CA ARG A 83 1.23 13.77 -2.50
C ARG A 83 1.25 15.27 -2.81
N GLY A 84 0.09 15.85 -3.09
CA GLY A 84 -0.07 17.23 -3.57
C GLY A 84 -0.08 18.28 -2.46
N GLY A 85 0.05 17.88 -1.19
CA GLY A 85 0.20 18.79 -0.06
C GLY A 85 1.65 19.20 0.14
N SER A 86 2.12 20.14 -0.68
CA SER A 86 3.31 20.97 -0.41
C SER A 86 3.08 22.35 -0.99
#